data_AF-A0A093IRE5-F1
#
_entry.id   AF-A0A093IRE5-F1
#
_cell.length_a   1.000
_cell.length_b   1.000
_cell.length_c   1.000
_cell.angle_alpha   90.00
_cell.angle_beta   90.00
_cell.angle_gamma   90.00
#
_symmetry.space_group_name_H-M   'P 1'
#
loop_
_entity.id
_entity.type
_entity.pdbx_description
1 polymer ?
#
loop_
_entity_poly.entity_id
_entity_poly.type
_entity_poly.pdbx_seq_one_letter_code
_entity_poly.pdbx_strand_id
1 'polypeptide(L)'
;QKEDWPMHKLECSAMCAFGQNWNPSETVRLTARILAKQKTHPERTQSEKLLAVREFESHLDKLDNEKRELIQNDIAALHHFYSKHLEYPDNAALVVLFAQVNCNGFTIEDEELSHLGSAIFPDVALMNHSCCPNVIVTYKGTLAEVRAVKEIEPGEEVFTSYIDLLYPTEDRNDRLRDSYFFNCDCRECVTKEKDKEKLEIRKLDDPPSAETVRDLIKYARNVIEEFRRAKHYK
;
A
#
# COMPACT_ATOMS: atom_id res chain seq x y z
N GLN A 1 1.18 12.68 24.38
CA GLN A 1 1.66 14.04 24.06
C GLN A 1 3.19 14.14 24.10
N LYS A 2 3.87 13.89 25.23
CA LYS A 2 5.34 14.02 25.31
C LYS A 2 6.09 13.08 24.35
N GLU A 3 5.74 11.79 24.36
CA GLU A 3 6.40 10.78 23.52
C GLU A 3 6.25 11.00 22.01
N ASP A 4 5.12 11.59 21.58
CA ASP A 4 4.84 11.84 20.16
C ASP A 4 5.40 13.18 19.67
N TRP A 5 5.81 14.08 20.58
CA TRP A 5 6.31 15.41 20.22
C TRP A 5 7.43 15.41 19.18
N PRO A 6 8.42 14.49 19.18
CA PRO A 6 9.45 14.43 18.14
C PRO A 6 8.90 14.31 16.71
N MET A 7 7.73 13.66 16.54
CA MET A 7 7.04 13.51 15.26
C MET A 7 5.97 14.58 15.07
N HIS A 8 5.14 14.84 16.09
CA HIS A 8 4.06 15.83 16.01
C HIS A 8 4.58 17.25 15.74
N LYS A 9 5.76 17.61 16.25
CA LYS A 9 6.33 18.96 16.02
C LYS A 9 6.56 19.27 14.53
N LEU A 10 6.70 18.25 13.68
CA LEU A 10 6.83 18.41 12.23
C LEU A 10 5.59 19.07 11.63
N GLU A 11 4.41 18.81 12.21
CA GLU A 11 3.11 19.24 11.70
C GLU A 11 2.50 20.36 12.58
N CYS A 12 2.75 20.38 13.89
CA CYS A 12 2.06 21.25 14.85
C CYS A 12 2.08 22.74 14.45
N SER A 13 3.28 23.30 14.20
CA SER A 13 3.41 24.71 13.79
C SER A 13 2.96 24.94 12.35
N ALA A 14 3.10 23.92 11.48
CA ALA A 14 2.73 24.01 10.06
C ALA A 14 1.21 24.08 9.92
N MET A 15 0.46 23.23 10.63
CA MET A 15 -1.00 23.26 10.64
C MET A 15 -1.55 24.63 11.05
N CYS A 16 -0.96 25.28 12.06
CA CYS A 16 -1.37 26.63 12.46
C CYS A 16 -1.02 27.70 11.41
N ALA A 17 0.13 27.58 10.75
CA ALA A 17 0.61 28.57 9.78
C ALA A 17 -0.13 28.48 8.44
N PHE A 18 -0.35 27.27 7.93
CA PHE A 18 -1.03 27.03 6.66
C PHE A 18 -2.56 27.02 6.81
N GLY A 19 -3.09 26.71 8.01
CA GLY A 19 -4.53 26.68 8.27
C GLY A 19 -5.24 25.73 7.32
N GLN A 20 -6.25 26.23 6.60
CA GLN A 20 -7.02 25.46 5.61
C GLN A 20 -6.17 25.01 4.40
N ASN A 21 -5.01 25.63 4.17
CA ASN A 21 -4.10 25.24 3.10
C ASN A 21 -3.14 24.12 3.52
N TRP A 22 -3.22 23.61 4.75
CA TRP A 22 -2.46 22.45 5.17
C TRP A 22 -3.12 21.18 4.62
N ASN A 23 -2.59 20.67 3.50
CA ASN A 23 -3.16 19.50 2.82
C ASN A 23 -2.09 18.52 2.26
N PRO A 24 -0.99 18.20 2.96
CA PRO A 24 -0.07 17.15 2.50
C PRO A 24 -0.77 15.80 2.42
N SER A 25 -0.44 15.00 1.39
CA SER A 25 -0.92 13.61 1.28
C SER A 25 -0.44 12.76 2.46
N GLU A 26 -1.15 11.68 2.76
CA GLU A 26 -0.76 10.79 3.86
C GLU A 26 0.63 10.17 3.63
N THR A 27 0.96 9.84 2.38
CA THR A 27 2.30 9.40 1.96
C THR A 27 3.36 10.44 2.29
N VAL A 28 3.13 11.74 1.99
CA VAL A 28 4.06 12.82 2.34
C VAL A 28 4.25 12.93 3.86
N ARG A 29 3.17 12.85 4.63
CA ARG A 29 3.23 12.88 6.10
C ARG A 29 4.05 11.72 6.66
N LEU A 30 3.85 10.50 6.14
CA LEU A 30 4.61 9.32 6.53
C LEU A 30 6.09 9.46 6.17
N THR A 31 6.39 9.86 4.93
CA THR A 31 7.77 10.07 4.45
C THR A 31 8.52 11.13 5.29
N ALA A 32 7.85 12.22 5.67
CA ALA A 32 8.42 13.22 6.57
C ALA A 32 8.83 12.62 7.93
N ARG A 33 8.01 11.73 8.49
CA ARG A 33 8.31 11.03 9.75
C ARG A 33 9.43 10.01 9.59
N ILE A 34 9.53 9.34 8.44
CA ILE A 34 10.66 8.43 8.14
C ILE A 34 11.97 9.21 8.11
N LEU A 35 12.04 10.34 7.40
CA LEU A 35 13.22 11.20 7.37
C LEU A 35 13.62 11.69 8.77
N ALA A 36 12.65 12.12 9.58
CA ALA A 36 12.90 12.52 10.96
C ALA A 36 13.41 11.36 11.83
N LYS A 37 12.90 10.14 11.60
CA LYS A 37 13.35 8.93 12.31
C LYS A 37 14.77 8.55 11.92
N GLN A 38 15.10 8.54 10.62
CA GLN A 38 16.44 8.24 10.12
C GLN A 38 17.49 9.23 10.66
N LYS A 39 17.13 10.51 10.80
CA LYS A 39 18.03 11.50 11.41
C LYS A 39 18.30 11.26 12.89
N THR A 40 17.27 10.86 13.64
CA THR A 40 17.35 10.68 15.11
C THR A 40 17.86 9.30 15.51
N HIS A 41 17.66 8.29 14.67
CA HIS A 41 18.06 6.91 14.85
C HIS A 41 18.59 6.34 13.52
N PRO A 42 19.84 6.66 13.14
CA PRO A 42 20.43 6.18 11.89
C PRO A 42 20.83 4.70 11.92
N GLU A 43 20.90 4.10 13.10
CA GLU A 43 21.17 2.67 13.27
C GLU A 43 19.90 1.83 13.15
N ARG A 44 20.08 0.52 12.89
CA ARG A 44 18.95 -0.43 12.80
C ARG A 44 18.11 -0.38 14.08
N THR A 45 16.80 -0.27 13.89
CA THR A 45 15.83 -0.23 14.98
C THR A 45 15.35 -1.64 15.36
N GLN A 46 14.56 -1.74 16.43
CA GLN A 46 13.93 -3.01 16.83
C GLN A 46 12.91 -3.52 15.80
N SER A 47 12.48 -2.67 14.86
CA SER A 47 11.55 -3.02 13.78
C SER A 47 12.25 -3.56 12.53
N GLU A 48 13.59 -3.63 12.52
CA GLU A 48 14.45 -3.94 11.37
C GLU A 48 15.41 -5.10 11.68
N LYS A 49 14.91 -6.14 12.33
CA LYS A 49 15.73 -7.30 12.71
C LYS A 49 16.14 -8.11 11.50
N LEU A 50 15.25 -8.22 10.51
CA LEU A 50 15.44 -8.99 9.28
C LEU A 50 15.63 -8.07 8.07
N LEU A 51 14.81 -7.03 7.93
CA LEU A 51 14.83 -6.11 6.80
C LEU A 51 14.92 -4.65 7.27
N ALA A 52 15.90 -3.89 6.80
CA ALA A 52 15.99 -2.46 7.09
C ALA A 52 15.24 -1.61 6.05
N VAL A 53 14.75 -0.42 6.45
CA VAL A 53 14.05 0.51 5.54
C VAL A 53 14.91 0.89 4.34
N ARG A 54 16.22 1.05 4.54
CA ARG A 54 17.18 1.36 3.46
C ARG A 54 17.34 0.22 2.44
N GLU A 55 16.89 -0.99 2.78
CA GLU A 55 16.98 -2.20 1.96
C GLU A 55 15.65 -2.50 1.23
N PHE A 56 14.63 -1.65 1.40
CA PHE A 56 13.34 -1.80 0.73
C PHE A 56 13.47 -1.77 -0.79
N GLU A 57 12.73 -2.66 -1.44
CA GLU A 57 12.52 -2.63 -2.88
C GLU A 57 11.73 -1.38 -3.26
N SER A 58 12.14 -0.72 -4.35
CA SER A 58 11.57 0.53 -4.82
C SER A 58 11.00 0.44 -6.23
N HIS A 59 11.34 -0.61 -6.99
CA HIS A 59 10.97 -0.79 -8.39
C HIS A 59 11.19 0.48 -9.25
N LEU A 60 12.29 1.20 -8.98
CA LEU A 60 12.58 2.50 -9.59
C LEU A 60 12.67 2.42 -11.13
N ASP A 61 13.18 1.29 -11.62
CA ASP A 61 13.35 0.95 -13.03
C ASP A 61 12.00 0.68 -13.74
N LYS A 62 10.95 0.34 -12.99
CA LYS A 62 9.61 0.05 -13.51
C LYS A 62 8.63 1.22 -13.43
N LEU A 63 9.03 2.35 -12.84
CA LEU A 63 8.17 3.53 -12.75
C LEU A 63 7.92 4.15 -14.12
N ASP A 64 6.64 4.18 -14.51
CA ASP A 64 6.14 4.95 -15.65
C ASP A 64 6.14 6.47 -15.37
N ASN A 65 5.80 7.27 -16.39
CA ASN A 65 5.82 8.73 -16.29
C ASN A 65 4.78 9.28 -15.30
N GLU A 66 3.61 8.65 -15.21
CA GLU A 66 2.52 9.07 -14.31
C GLU A 66 2.94 8.92 -12.85
N LYS A 67 3.48 7.74 -12.48
CA LYS A 67 4.00 7.49 -11.14
C LYS A 67 5.18 8.41 -10.80
N ARG A 68 6.05 8.71 -11.75
CA ARG A 68 7.15 9.69 -11.56
C ARG A 68 6.62 11.09 -11.28
N GLU A 69 5.60 11.54 -12.01
CA GLU A 69 4.98 12.85 -11.80
C GLU A 69 4.30 12.94 -10.43
N LEU A 70 3.56 11.90 -10.03
CA LEU A 70 2.96 11.82 -8.68
C LEU A 70 4.02 11.93 -7.58
N ILE A 71 5.13 11.19 -7.71
CA ILE A 71 6.24 11.27 -6.75
C ILE A 71 6.85 12.67 -6.72
N GLN A 72 7.02 13.35 -7.86
CA GLN A 72 7.55 14.71 -7.88
C GLN A 72 6.59 15.71 -7.21
N ASN A 73 5.28 15.53 -7.38
CA ASN A 73 4.27 16.33 -6.68
C ASN A 73 4.34 16.11 -5.16
N ASP A 74 4.50 14.87 -4.72
CA ASP A 74 4.70 14.54 -3.30
C ASP A 74 6.01 15.13 -2.75
N ILE A 75 7.11 15.09 -3.51
CA ILE A 75 8.38 15.73 -3.13
C ILE A 75 8.21 17.25 -3.00
N ALA A 76 7.51 17.89 -3.93
CA ALA A 76 7.22 19.32 -3.85
C ALA A 76 6.38 19.66 -2.61
N ALA A 77 5.36 18.87 -2.30
CA ALA A 77 4.55 19.01 -1.10
C ALA A 77 5.36 18.79 0.19
N LEU A 78 6.27 17.81 0.19
CA LEU A 78 7.19 17.55 1.31
C LEU A 78 8.05 18.79 1.60
N HIS A 79 8.68 19.37 0.58
CA HIS A 79 9.44 20.61 0.75
C HIS A 79 8.57 21.79 1.20
N HIS A 80 7.37 21.93 0.63
CA HIS A 80 6.45 23.02 0.95
C HIS A 80 6.00 23.00 2.42
N PHE A 81 5.57 21.84 2.93
CA PHE A 81 4.99 21.74 4.27
C PHE A 81 6.00 21.44 5.39
N TYR A 82 7.13 20.80 5.10
CA TYR A 82 8.04 20.26 6.13
C TYR A 82 9.45 20.88 6.18
N SER A 83 9.73 21.90 5.38
CA SER A 83 11.06 22.55 5.27
C SER A 83 11.67 23.04 6.59
N LYS A 84 10.86 23.34 7.60
CA LYS A 84 11.32 23.88 8.89
C LYS A 84 12.12 22.88 9.74
N HIS A 85 11.86 21.58 9.59
CA HIS A 85 12.34 20.57 10.54
C HIS A 85 13.16 19.44 9.91
N LEU A 86 13.15 19.32 8.59
CA LEU A 86 13.81 18.25 7.86
C LEU A 86 15.07 18.74 7.15
N GLU A 87 16.10 17.91 7.18
CA GLU A 87 17.19 17.95 6.21
C GLU A 87 16.85 16.96 5.12
N TYR A 88 16.97 17.39 3.87
CA TYR A 88 16.60 16.59 2.72
C TYR A 88 17.84 15.98 2.07
N PRO A 89 17.81 14.71 1.67
CA PRO A 89 18.76 14.20 0.70
C PRO A 89 18.47 14.82 -0.68
N ASP A 90 19.26 14.45 -1.70
CA ASP A 90 18.99 14.91 -3.06
C ASP A 90 17.67 14.37 -3.62
N ASN A 91 17.21 14.95 -4.74
CA ASN A 91 15.94 14.57 -5.35
C ASN A 91 15.92 13.09 -5.77
N ALA A 92 17.05 12.54 -6.25
CA ALA A 92 17.12 11.14 -6.67
C ALA A 92 16.87 10.19 -5.49
N ALA A 93 17.47 10.47 -4.34
CA ALA A 93 17.24 9.73 -3.10
C ALA A 93 15.79 9.89 -2.59
N LEU A 94 15.18 11.07 -2.73
CA LEU A 94 13.77 11.25 -2.38
C LEU A 94 12.83 10.44 -3.29
N VAL A 95 13.11 10.38 -4.61
CA VAL A 95 12.33 9.55 -5.54
C VAL A 95 12.38 8.09 -5.14
N VAL A 96 13.58 7.58 -4.79
CA VAL A 96 13.75 6.22 -4.27
C VAL A 96 12.93 6.02 -3.00
N LEU A 97 13.02 6.93 -2.03
CA LEU A 97 12.31 6.81 -0.77
C LEU A 97 10.79 6.78 -0.94
N PHE A 98 10.22 7.67 -1.76
CA PHE A 98 8.78 7.64 -2.04
C PHE A 98 8.35 6.36 -2.75
N ALA A 99 9.16 5.86 -3.68
CA ALA A 99 8.89 4.58 -4.33
C ALA A 99 8.95 3.39 -3.34
N GLN A 100 9.91 3.39 -2.41
CA GLN A 100 9.99 2.42 -1.31
C GLN A 100 8.76 2.51 -0.39
N VAL A 101 8.32 3.71 -0.01
CA VAL A 101 7.13 3.89 0.83
C VAL A 101 5.88 3.37 0.13
N ASN A 102 5.72 3.61 -1.17
CA ASN A 102 4.58 3.10 -1.93
C ASN A 102 4.58 1.57 -2.04
N CYS A 103 5.75 0.93 -2.15
CA CYS A 103 5.84 -0.53 -2.29
C CYS A 103 5.72 -1.28 -0.95
N ASN A 104 6.08 -0.65 0.17
CA ASN A 104 6.26 -1.32 1.47
C ASN A 104 5.40 -0.70 2.60
N GLY A 105 4.59 0.30 2.27
CA GLY A 105 3.68 0.98 3.19
C GLY A 105 2.49 0.12 3.58
N PHE A 106 2.07 0.23 4.82
CA PHE A 106 0.89 -0.46 5.35
C PHE A 106 -0.17 0.54 5.74
N THR A 107 -1.40 0.23 5.36
CA THR A 107 -2.60 0.84 5.97
C THR A 107 -2.93 0.10 7.26
N ILE A 108 -3.06 0.85 8.36
CA ILE A 108 -3.58 0.38 9.63
C ILE A 108 -5.10 0.54 9.60
N GLU A 109 -5.79 -0.55 9.92
CA GLU A 109 -7.26 -0.63 9.91
C GLU A 109 -7.77 -1.07 11.29
N ASP A 110 -8.99 -0.67 11.62
CA ASP A 110 -9.71 -1.13 12.82
C ASP A 110 -10.43 -2.48 12.59
N GLU A 111 -11.20 -2.93 13.58
CA GLU A 111 -11.97 -4.18 13.51
C GLU A 111 -13.05 -4.21 12.41
N GLU A 112 -13.44 -3.05 11.88
CA GLU A 112 -14.40 -2.91 10.77
C GLU A 112 -13.71 -2.67 9.42
N LEU A 113 -12.38 -2.79 9.37
CA LEU A 113 -11.54 -2.46 8.21
C LEU A 113 -11.62 -0.97 7.80
N SER A 114 -11.89 -0.09 8.76
CA SER A 114 -11.85 1.36 8.54
C SER A 114 -10.43 1.88 8.61
N HIS A 115 -10.07 2.79 7.69
CA HIS A 115 -8.73 3.38 7.60
C HIS A 115 -8.42 4.25 8.83
N LEU A 116 -7.39 3.87 9.59
CA LEU A 116 -6.90 4.64 10.74
C LEU A 116 -5.65 5.48 10.41
N GLY A 117 -4.81 5.02 9.49
CA GLY A 117 -3.61 5.73 9.05
C GLY A 117 -2.56 4.81 8.41
N SER A 118 -1.42 5.38 8.00
CA SER A 118 -0.33 4.65 7.35
C SER A 118 0.91 4.47 8.23
N ALA A 119 1.61 3.35 8.04
CA ALA A 119 2.81 3.00 8.79
C ALA A 119 3.83 2.20 7.97
N ILE A 120 5.03 2.04 8.53
CA ILE A 120 6.10 1.19 8.00
C ILE A 120 6.43 0.11 9.04
N PHE A 121 6.38 -1.15 8.61
CA PHE A 121 6.73 -2.32 9.41
C PHE A 121 7.79 -3.15 8.65
N PRO A 122 9.09 -2.84 8.77
CA PRO A 122 10.12 -3.40 7.89
C PRO A 122 10.19 -4.91 7.89
N ASP A 123 10.21 -5.55 9.06
CA ASP A 123 10.22 -7.02 9.14
C ASP A 123 8.91 -7.66 8.61
N VAL A 124 7.79 -6.94 8.60
CA VAL A 124 6.51 -7.42 8.04
C VAL A 124 6.49 -7.25 6.51
N ALA A 125 7.10 -6.18 6.00
CA ALA A 125 7.25 -5.91 4.58
C ALA A 125 8.11 -6.96 3.85
N LEU A 126 8.89 -7.74 4.60
CA LEU A 126 9.67 -8.86 4.05
C LEU A 126 8.80 -10.00 3.51
N MET A 127 7.58 -10.17 4.01
CA MET A 127 6.71 -11.28 3.60
C MET A 127 6.12 -11.04 2.22
N ASN A 128 6.29 -12.01 1.31
CA ASN A 128 5.77 -11.95 -0.05
C ASN A 128 4.24 -12.11 -0.10
N HIS A 129 3.69 -11.80 -1.28
CA HIS A 129 2.26 -11.94 -1.56
C HIS A 129 1.87 -13.37 -1.95
N SER A 130 0.69 -13.82 -1.50
CA SER A 130 -0.06 -14.90 -2.13
C SER A 130 -1.56 -14.61 -2.06
N CYS A 131 -2.32 -14.97 -3.11
CA CYS A 131 -3.79 -14.98 -3.03
C CYS A 131 -4.33 -16.12 -2.16
N CYS A 132 -3.44 -17.01 -1.67
CA CYS A 132 -3.72 -18.08 -0.73
C CYS A 132 -2.88 -17.89 0.55
N PRO A 133 -2.94 -16.74 1.25
CA PRO A 133 -1.99 -16.46 2.33
C PRO A 133 -2.07 -17.52 3.43
N ASN A 134 -0.94 -17.76 4.10
CA ASN A 134 -0.84 -18.61 5.28
C ASN A 134 -0.74 -17.80 6.58
N VAL A 135 -0.60 -16.47 6.49
CA VAL A 135 -0.69 -15.55 7.63
C VAL A 135 -1.63 -14.37 7.35
N ILE A 136 -2.11 -13.72 8.42
CA ILE A 136 -2.79 -12.43 8.39
C ILE A 136 -2.02 -11.46 9.29
N VAL A 137 -1.95 -10.19 8.87
CA VAL A 137 -1.43 -9.07 9.65
C VAL A 137 -2.60 -8.35 10.33
N THR A 138 -2.50 -8.15 11.64
CA THR A 138 -3.46 -7.38 12.45
C THR A 138 -2.73 -6.34 13.28
N TYR A 139 -3.43 -5.35 13.82
CA TYR A 139 -2.81 -4.26 14.57
C TYR A 139 -3.31 -4.18 16.02
N LYS A 140 -2.37 -4.05 16.96
CA LYS A 140 -2.65 -3.72 18.35
C LYS A 140 -2.09 -2.32 18.65
N GLY A 141 -2.92 -1.30 18.41
CA GLY A 141 -2.43 0.07 18.36
C GLY A 141 -1.47 0.23 17.18
N THR A 142 -0.22 0.63 17.44
CA THR A 142 0.82 0.78 16.40
C THR A 142 1.73 -0.45 16.28
N LEU A 143 1.38 -1.58 16.92
CA LEU A 143 2.11 -2.84 16.81
C LEU A 143 1.44 -3.74 15.76
N ALA A 144 2.18 -4.14 14.73
CA ALA A 144 1.76 -5.18 13.81
C ALA A 144 1.98 -6.57 14.42
N GLU A 145 0.97 -7.44 14.32
CA GLU A 145 1.00 -8.82 14.76
C GLU A 145 0.71 -9.73 13.57
N VAL A 146 1.60 -10.69 13.31
CA VAL A 146 1.48 -11.67 12.21
C VAL A 146 1.04 -13.01 12.80
N ARG A 147 -0.08 -13.55 12.33
CA ARG A 147 -0.64 -14.81 12.83
C ARG A 147 -0.94 -15.77 11.70
N ALA A 148 -0.60 -17.04 11.92
CA ALA A 148 -0.92 -18.12 10.99
C ALA A 148 -2.44 -18.31 10.87
N VAL A 149 -2.92 -18.47 9.64
CA VAL A 149 -4.30 -18.84 9.28
C VAL A 149 -4.36 -20.19 8.57
N LYS A 150 -3.20 -20.81 8.38
CA LYS A 150 -2.99 -22.17 7.89
C LYS A 150 -1.84 -22.78 8.69
N GLU A 151 -1.75 -24.10 8.67
CA GLU A 151 -0.53 -24.79 9.12
C GLU A 151 0.66 -24.36 8.24
N ILE A 152 1.83 -24.20 8.85
CA ILE A 152 3.07 -23.78 8.18
C ILE A 152 4.16 -24.75 8.61
N GLU A 153 4.67 -25.54 7.68
CA GLU A 153 5.70 -26.53 7.92
C GLU A 153 7.11 -25.92 7.83
N PRO A 154 8.13 -26.51 8.50
CA PRO A 154 9.51 -26.05 8.38
C PRO A 154 9.99 -26.04 6.92
N GLY A 155 10.47 -24.88 6.47
CA GLY A 155 10.95 -24.66 5.11
C GLY A 155 9.91 -24.07 4.15
N GLU A 156 8.64 -23.94 4.58
CA GLU A 156 7.64 -23.21 3.81
C GLU A 156 7.83 -21.69 3.93
N GLU A 157 7.53 -20.99 2.84
CA GLU A 157 7.55 -19.53 2.81
C GLU A 157 6.29 -18.94 3.47
N VAL A 158 6.46 -17.81 4.14
CA VAL A 158 5.38 -17.09 4.82
C VAL A 158 4.80 -16.04 3.87
N PHE A 159 3.52 -16.18 3.54
CA PHE A 159 2.80 -15.30 2.61
C PHE A 159 1.63 -14.59 3.27
N THR A 160 1.55 -13.28 3.04
CA THR A 160 0.38 -12.46 3.35
C THR A 160 -0.35 -12.05 2.07
N SER A 161 -1.55 -11.46 2.19
CA SER A 161 -2.20 -10.80 1.05
C SER A 161 -1.89 -9.31 1.06
N TYR A 162 -1.64 -8.73 -0.12
CA TYR A 162 -1.42 -7.28 -0.30
C TYR A 162 -2.68 -6.57 -0.82
N ILE A 163 -3.71 -7.34 -1.16
CA ILE A 163 -4.89 -6.88 -1.88
C ILE A 163 -6.14 -7.59 -1.34
N ASP A 164 -7.31 -7.05 -1.68
CA ASP A 164 -8.58 -7.71 -1.48
C ASP A 164 -8.69 -8.98 -2.35
N LEU A 165 -8.98 -10.11 -1.71
CA LEU A 165 -9.07 -11.43 -2.33
C LEU A 165 -10.46 -11.70 -2.94
N LEU A 166 -11.43 -10.78 -2.80
CA LEU A 166 -12.77 -10.91 -3.35
C LEU A 166 -12.78 -10.99 -4.89
N TYR A 167 -11.94 -10.20 -5.54
CA TYR A 167 -11.95 -10.02 -7.00
C TYR A 167 -11.41 -11.25 -7.78
N PRO A 168 -11.82 -11.47 -9.05
CA PRO A 168 -11.31 -12.55 -9.90
C PRO A 168 -9.82 -12.37 -10.23
N THR A 169 -9.19 -13.42 -10.77
CA THR A 169 -7.73 -13.50 -10.93
C THR A 169 -7.13 -12.40 -11.80
N GLU A 170 -7.83 -12.00 -12.87
CA GLU A 170 -7.38 -10.91 -13.75
C GLU A 170 -7.30 -9.59 -12.98
N ASP A 171 -8.40 -9.20 -12.31
CA ASP A 171 -8.51 -7.96 -11.53
C ASP A 171 -7.47 -7.91 -10.39
N ARG A 172 -7.25 -9.04 -9.71
CA ARG A 172 -6.22 -9.14 -8.67
C ARG A 172 -4.84 -8.88 -9.24
N ASN A 173 -4.49 -9.51 -10.36
CA ASN A 173 -3.18 -9.33 -10.97
C ASN A 173 -3.02 -7.96 -11.65
N ASP A 174 -4.08 -7.34 -12.16
CA ASP A 174 -4.05 -5.94 -12.61
C ASP A 174 -3.60 -5.03 -11.47
N ARG A 175 -4.19 -5.17 -10.28
CA ARG A 175 -3.81 -4.38 -9.11
C ARG A 175 -2.39 -4.68 -8.62
N LEU A 176 -1.98 -5.95 -8.60
CA LEU A 176 -0.61 -6.32 -8.22
C LEU A 176 0.44 -5.78 -9.19
N ARG A 177 0.15 -5.79 -10.50
CA ARG A 177 1.04 -5.20 -11.50
C ARG A 177 1.15 -3.69 -11.35
N ASP A 178 0.04 -3.00 -11.15
CA ASP A 178 0.02 -1.55 -11.08
C ASP A 178 0.69 -1.03 -9.79
N SER A 179 0.39 -1.64 -8.65
CA SER A 179 0.89 -1.16 -7.34
C SER A 179 2.22 -1.78 -6.91
N TYR A 180 2.52 -3.01 -7.33
CA TYR A 180 3.67 -3.79 -6.85
C TYR A 180 4.53 -4.39 -7.98
N PHE A 181 4.20 -4.13 -9.25
CA PHE A 181 5.04 -4.46 -10.40
C PHE A 181 5.39 -5.95 -10.58
N PHE A 182 4.48 -6.85 -10.18
CA PHE A 182 4.63 -8.29 -10.39
C PHE A 182 3.30 -8.98 -10.76
N ASN A 183 3.41 -10.21 -11.28
CA ASN A 183 2.28 -11.12 -11.49
C ASN A 183 2.35 -12.23 -10.46
N CYS A 184 1.24 -12.53 -9.80
CA CYS A 184 1.15 -13.64 -8.86
C CYS A 184 0.89 -14.96 -9.60
N ASP A 185 1.70 -15.96 -9.30
CA ASP A 185 1.65 -17.33 -9.82
C ASP A 185 1.23 -18.36 -8.75
N CYS A 186 0.65 -17.89 -7.64
CA CYS A 186 0.14 -18.79 -6.61
C CYS A 186 -0.97 -19.71 -7.16
N ARG A 187 -1.30 -20.77 -6.41
CA ARG A 187 -2.30 -21.77 -6.80
C ARG A 187 -3.61 -21.16 -7.32
N GLU A 188 -4.21 -20.20 -6.60
CA GLU A 188 -5.48 -19.58 -7.04
C GLU A 188 -5.34 -18.82 -8.36
N CYS A 189 -4.19 -18.22 -8.64
CA CYS A 189 -3.95 -17.52 -9.90
C CYS A 189 -3.71 -18.48 -11.07
N VAL A 190 -3.08 -19.63 -10.82
CA VAL A 190 -2.84 -20.67 -11.83
C VAL A 190 -4.11 -21.45 -12.14
N THR A 191 -4.82 -21.92 -11.12
CA THR A 191 -6.00 -22.79 -11.31
C THR A 191 -7.26 -22.01 -11.63
N LYS A 192 -7.37 -20.75 -11.18
CA LYS A 192 -8.55 -19.88 -11.36
C LYS A 192 -9.86 -20.51 -10.89
N GLU A 193 -9.78 -21.46 -9.95
CA GLU A 193 -10.91 -22.29 -9.50
C GLU A 193 -12.11 -21.44 -9.03
N LYS A 194 -11.84 -20.35 -8.32
CA LYS A 194 -12.87 -19.46 -7.77
C LYS A 194 -13.41 -18.41 -8.74
N ASP A 195 -12.80 -18.23 -9.91
CA ASP A 195 -13.20 -17.14 -10.82
C ASP A 195 -14.63 -17.35 -11.36
N LYS A 196 -15.04 -18.61 -11.58
CA LYS A 196 -16.39 -18.93 -12.03
C LYS A 196 -17.47 -18.55 -11.01
N GLU A 197 -17.18 -18.73 -9.72
CA GLU A 197 -18.09 -18.35 -8.63
C GLU A 197 -18.11 -16.84 -8.43
N LYS A 198 -16.94 -16.19 -8.48
CA LYS A 198 -16.82 -14.72 -8.37
C LYS A 198 -17.52 -13.97 -9.52
N LEU A 199 -17.62 -14.60 -10.68
CA LEU A 199 -18.27 -14.07 -11.88
C LEU A 199 -19.54 -14.86 -12.21
N GLU A 200 -20.27 -15.32 -11.18
CA GLU A 200 -21.46 -16.15 -11.39
C GLU A 200 -22.48 -15.46 -12.30
N ILE A 201 -22.89 -16.17 -13.35
CA ILE A 201 -23.86 -15.71 -14.33
C ILE A 201 -25.22 -16.28 -13.98
N ARG A 202 -26.24 -15.41 -14.00
CA ARG A 202 -27.63 -15.83 -13.79
C ARG A 202 -28.03 -16.91 -14.80
N LYS A 203 -28.64 -17.99 -14.30
CA LYS A 203 -29.24 -19.03 -15.14
C LYS A 203 -30.54 -18.50 -15.76
N LEU A 204 -30.53 -18.33 -17.08
CA LEU A 204 -31.67 -17.88 -17.89
C LEU A 204 -32.06 -19.01 -18.86
N ASP A 205 -33.30 -19.00 -19.34
CA ASP A 205 -33.77 -19.94 -20.37
C ASP A 205 -32.95 -19.81 -21.67
N ASP A 206 -32.60 -18.57 -22.02
CA ASP A 206 -31.62 -18.25 -23.07
C ASP A 206 -30.35 -17.68 -22.42
N PRO A 207 -29.24 -18.44 -22.37
CA PRO A 207 -28.03 -18.01 -21.69
C PRO A 207 -27.35 -16.85 -22.45
N PRO A 208 -26.77 -15.87 -21.75
CA PRO A 208 -26.08 -14.76 -22.39
C PRO A 208 -24.87 -15.26 -23.18
N SER A 209 -24.61 -14.61 -24.32
CA SER A 209 -23.43 -14.89 -25.12
C SER A 209 -22.14 -14.55 -24.36
N ALA A 210 -21.03 -15.19 -24.72
CA ALA A 210 -19.73 -14.89 -24.13
C ALA A 210 -19.28 -13.42 -24.35
N GLU A 211 -19.71 -12.80 -25.44
CA GLU A 211 -19.45 -11.38 -25.73
C GLU A 211 -20.21 -10.47 -24.76
N THR A 212 -21.50 -10.72 -24.58
CA THR A 212 -22.35 -10.00 -23.63
C THR A 212 -21.80 -10.05 -22.22
N VAL A 213 -21.27 -11.21 -21.80
CA VAL A 213 -20.64 -11.37 -20.47
C VAL A 213 -19.38 -10.53 -20.35
N ARG A 214 -18.52 -10.50 -21.38
CA ARG A 214 -17.30 -9.67 -21.39
C ARG A 214 -17.63 -8.18 -21.32
N ASP A 215 -18.65 -7.74 -22.05
CA ASP A 215 -19.08 -6.34 -22.02
C ASP A 215 -19.61 -5.94 -20.63
N LEU A 216 -20.35 -6.83 -19.96
CA LEU A 216 -20.85 -6.59 -18.60
C LEU A 216 -19.70 -6.51 -17.58
N ILE A 217 -18.70 -7.39 -17.69
CA ILE A 217 -17.50 -7.34 -16.83
C ILE A 217 -16.75 -6.02 -17.03
N LYS A 218 -16.57 -5.59 -18.29
CA LYS A 218 -15.93 -4.31 -18.61
C LYS A 218 -16.72 -3.13 -18.04
N TYR A 219 -18.05 -3.16 -18.18
CA TYR A 219 -18.93 -2.15 -17.57
C TYR A 219 -18.78 -2.12 -16.05
N ALA A 220 -18.79 -3.27 -15.37
CA ALA A 220 -18.63 -3.35 -13.91
C ALA A 220 -17.29 -2.77 -13.45
N ARG A 221 -16.19 -3.10 -14.13
CA ARG A 221 -14.86 -2.52 -13.87
C ARG A 221 -14.87 -0.99 -14.00
N ASN A 222 -15.48 -0.46 -15.06
CA ASN A 222 -15.56 0.99 -15.28
C ASN A 222 -16.37 1.69 -14.17
N VAL A 223 -17.52 1.14 -13.78
CA VAL A 223 -18.37 1.73 -12.73
C VAL A 223 -17.67 1.73 -11.37
N ILE A 224 -16.91 0.68 -11.05
CA ILE A 224 -16.10 0.63 -9.82
C ILE A 224 -15.08 1.78 -9.81
N GLU A 225 -14.38 2.01 -10.92
CA GLU A 225 -13.41 3.10 -11.04
C GLU A 225 -14.06 4.48 -11.00
N GLU A 226 -15.21 4.67 -11.64
CA GLU A 226 -15.98 5.92 -11.57
C GLU A 226 -16.42 6.21 -10.13
N PHE A 227 -16.90 5.21 -9.40
CA PHE A 227 -17.29 5.37 -8.00
C PHE A 227 -16.09 5.72 -7.11
N ARG A 228 -14.93 5.07 -7.31
CA ARG A 228 -13.69 5.41 -6.61
C ARG A 228 -13.31 6.88 -6.82
N ARG A 229 -13.32 7.36 -8.07
CA ARG A 229 -13.06 8.77 -8.39
C ARG A 229 -14.05 9.70 -7.69
N ALA A 230 -15.35 9.38 -7.75
CA ALA A 230 -16.38 10.20 -7.11
C ALA A 230 -16.22 10.30 -5.58
N LYS A 231 -15.66 9.27 -4.92
CA LYS A 231 -15.36 9.28 -3.48
C LYS A 231 -14.22 10.25 -3.14
N HIS A 232 -13.24 10.42 -4.02
CA HIS A 232 -12.09 11.33 -3.80
C HIS A 232 -12.42 12.82 -4.00
N TYR A 233 -13.58 13.16 -4.59
CA TYR A 233 -14.03 14.55 -4.79
C TYR A 233 -14.88 15.11 -3.63
N LYS A 234 -15.11 14.34 -2.56
CA LYS A 234 -15.82 14.80 -1.36
C LYS A 234 -14.87 14.95 -0.19
#